data_AF-A0A950ZMZ5-F1
#
_entry.id   AF-A0A950ZMZ5-F1
#
_cell.length_a   1.000
_cell.length_b   1.000
_cell.length_c   1.000
_cell.angle_alpha   90.00
_cell.angle_beta   90.00
_cell.angle_gamma   90.00
#
_symmetry.space_group_name_H-M   'P 1'
#
loop_
_entity.id
_entity.type
_entity.pdbx_description
1 polymer ?
#
loop_
_entity_poly.entity_id
_entity_poly.type
_entity_poly.pdbx_seq_one_letter_code
_entity_poly.pdbx_strand_id
1 'polypeptide(L)'
;MTAVATGGAALASVGAFTHTATASSGGWGPLSCGNNLRLCTEVEDDKTAFGWYVGHDEPSVLFYSTEAGSGNHMQYNMKLPVQPAGSFNDNKGYTGETTPAYWFGMAMCASESYPEQNNHNTNHGVSGSAGPACTPDSDTNIIDPTVSGSYKNAPGVAYMELQFYPPGFASQFADDSCDATKWCAALTIDSLAEDPINGTMLNSSCVGQVGGSIEYVNFAYLTMSGTPIGPPNPKDFQFIGSGDPKSSPDTFYMNGNDNLTVSLTDTANGLKTTVVDNTTHQTGSMTASASNHFGQILYDPSGTSCTEQDYTFHPMYSTSQPSTRVLWAAHSYNTAFDAETGHFDFCTQVDANTSTCTGKEGPPGDQEPVSNDVSNGTYDDQGCFSMAENTNPNYIP
;
A
#
# COMPACT_ATOMS: atom_id res chain seq x y z
N MET A 1 33.49 -26.61 -35.93
CA MET A 1 32.56 -26.83 -34.81
C MET A 1 32.78 -25.68 -33.85
N THR A 2 31.99 -24.62 -34.01
CA THR A 2 32.05 -23.43 -33.17
C THR A 2 30.61 -22.97 -33.07
N ALA A 3 30.03 -23.15 -31.89
CA ALA A 3 28.64 -22.82 -31.61
C ALA A 3 28.51 -21.30 -31.50
N VAL A 4 27.58 -20.75 -32.27
CA VAL A 4 27.12 -19.36 -32.17
C VAL A 4 26.09 -19.34 -31.04
N ALA A 5 26.42 -18.67 -29.94
CA ALA A 5 25.47 -18.38 -28.88
C ALA A 5 24.66 -17.14 -29.29
N THR A 6 23.37 -17.36 -29.55
CA THR A 6 22.35 -16.31 -29.66
C THR A 6 22.11 -15.70 -28.28
N GLY A 7 22.52 -14.43 -28.09
CA GLY A 7 22.16 -13.65 -26.91
C GLY A 7 20.68 -13.31 -26.93
N GLY A 8 19.95 -13.75 -25.92
CA GLY A 8 18.60 -13.28 -25.62
C GLY A 8 18.67 -11.88 -25.02
N ALA A 9 17.95 -10.94 -25.62
CA ALA A 9 17.74 -9.61 -25.08
C ALA A 9 16.97 -9.72 -23.76
N ALA A 10 17.56 -9.19 -22.69
CA ALA A 10 16.83 -8.90 -21.47
C ALA A 10 15.91 -7.71 -21.77
N LEU A 11 14.60 -7.96 -21.80
CA LEU A 11 13.60 -6.90 -21.83
C LEU A 11 13.57 -6.26 -20.45
N ALA A 12 13.99 -5.00 -20.40
CA ALA A 12 13.68 -4.09 -19.34
C ALA A 12 12.20 -3.68 -19.48
N SER A 13 11.43 -3.89 -18.42
CA SER A 13 10.16 -3.19 -18.17
C SER A 13 10.07 -2.95 -16.67
N VAL A 14 10.65 -1.82 -16.30
CA VAL A 14 10.44 -1.09 -15.05
C VAL A 14 9.05 -0.47 -15.14
N GLY A 15 8.15 -0.82 -14.22
CA GLY A 15 6.80 -0.25 -14.26
C GLY A 15 5.97 -0.57 -13.03
N ALA A 16 6.31 0.05 -11.89
CA ALA A 16 5.35 0.71 -10.97
C ALA A 16 5.99 1.18 -9.64
N PHE A 17 7.24 0.82 -9.30
CA PHE A 17 7.89 1.34 -8.06
C PHE A 17 9.40 1.64 -8.20
N THR A 18 9.94 1.77 -9.42
CA THR A 18 11.37 2.04 -9.61
C THR A 18 11.66 3.27 -10.45
N HIS A 19 11.27 4.45 -9.96
CA HIS A 19 12.02 5.68 -10.21
C HIS A 19 12.06 6.50 -8.93
N THR A 20 13.23 7.07 -8.64
CA THR A 20 13.55 7.89 -7.47
C THR A 20 12.35 8.74 -7.02
N ALA A 21 11.65 8.33 -5.96
CA ALA A 21 10.93 9.29 -5.16
C ALA A 21 12.00 10.20 -4.56
N THR A 22 12.16 11.38 -5.17
CA THR A 22 12.76 12.47 -4.41
C THR A 22 11.82 12.69 -3.25
N ALA A 23 12.29 12.43 -2.02
CA ALA A 23 11.64 12.93 -0.82
C ALA A 23 11.33 14.42 -1.06
N SER A 24 10.07 14.76 -1.29
CA SER A 24 9.65 16.14 -1.39
C SER A 24 9.45 16.66 0.02
N SER A 25 10.57 16.85 0.73
CA SER A 25 10.57 17.75 1.85
C SER A 25 10.49 19.17 1.32
N GLY A 26 9.28 19.71 1.28
CA GLY A 26 9.01 21.12 1.08
C GLY A 26 8.81 21.56 -0.36
N GLY A 27 7.58 21.97 -0.67
CA GLY A 27 7.30 22.82 -1.82
C GLY A 27 5.89 22.66 -2.35
N TRP A 28 5.09 23.72 -2.17
CA TRP A 28 3.84 23.97 -2.88
C TRP A 28 4.03 23.74 -4.38
N GLY A 29 3.46 22.65 -4.90
CA GLY A 29 3.42 22.35 -6.32
C GLY A 29 2.19 21.48 -6.62
N PRO A 30 1.43 21.78 -7.70
CA PRO A 30 0.31 20.94 -8.11
C PRO A 30 0.80 19.52 -8.46
N LEU A 31 -0.10 18.53 -8.27
CA LEU A 31 0.06 17.14 -8.70
C LEU A 31 0.78 17.06 -10.06
N SER A 32 1.98 16.48 -10.08
CA SER A 32 2.78 16.32 -11.29
C SER A 32 2.90 14.83 -11.60
N CYS A 33 2.12 14.38 -12.57
CA CYS A 33 2.15 13.02 -13.13
C CYS A 33 3.43 12.73 -13.95
N GLY A 34 4.47 13.55 -13.81
CA GLY A 34 5.82 13.25 -14.31
C GLY A 34 6.55 12.18 -13.48
N ASN A 35 6.01 11.84 -12.31
CA ASN A 35 6.28 10.60 -11.61
C ASN A 35 5.05 9.71 -11.81
N ASN A 36 5.25 8.47 -12.30
CA ASN A 36 4.24 7.43 -12.57
C ASN A 36 3.41 7.04 -11.32
N LEU A 37 2.74 7.98 -10.67
CA LEU A 37 1.79 7.73 -9.61
C LEU A 37 0.46 7.42 -10.31
N ARG A 38 0.11 6.13 -10.31
CA ARG A 38 -1.16 5.60 -10.85
C ARG A 38 -2.37 5.97 -10.00
N LEU A 39 -2.11 6.50 -8.80
CA LEU A 39 -3.10 6.92 -7.81
C LEU A 39 -2.99 8.44 -7.65
N CYS A 40 -4.12 9.11 -7.54
CA CYS A 40 -4.20 10.57 -7.45
C CYS A 40 -3.91 11.00 -6.01
N THR A 41 -2.65 10.94 -5.60
CA THR A 41 -2.29 11.31 -4.22
C THR A 41 -2.77 12.72 -3.87
N GLU A 42 -3.52 12.85 -2.78
CA GLU A 42 -4.00 14.13 -2.30
C GLU A 42 -2.89 15.18 -2.16
N VAL A 43 -3.24 16.44 -2.37
CA VAL A 43 -2.36 17.56 -2.05
C VAL A 43 -2.51 17.89 -0.56
N GLU A 44 -1.39 18.07 0.14
CA GLU A 44 -1.37 18.40 1.58
C GLU A 44 -2.21 19.66 1.93
N ASP A 45 -2.31 20.63 1.02
CA ASP A 45 -3.13 21.84 1.16
C ASP A 45 -4.02 22.07 -0.07
N ASP A 46 -5.16 21.38 -0.08
CA ASP A 46 -6.27 21.49 -1.03
C ASP A 46 -6.72 22.93 -1.29
N LYS A 47 -6.79 23.74 -0.23
CA LYS A 47 -7.25 25.13 -0.31
C LYS A 47 -6.28 26.00 -1.06
N THR A 48 -4.99 25.77 -0.90
CA THR A 48 -4.00 26.53 -1.66
C THR A 48 -3.87 26.02 -3.09
N ALA A 49 -3.95 24.71 -3.31
CA ALA A 49 -3.85 24.12 -4.64
C ALA A 49 -5.06 24.46 -5.53
N PHE A 50 -6.27 24.34 -4.98
CA PHE A 50 -7.51 24.41 -5.75
C PHE A 50 -8.42 25.57 -5.33
N GLY A 51 -8.20 26.20 -4.17
CA GLY A 51 -9.11 27.23 -3.64
C GLY A 51 -10.36 26.66 -2.96
N TRP A 52 -10.54 25.34 -2.97
CA TRP A 52 -11.64 24.61 -2.35
C TRP A 52 -11.23 23.14 -2.11
N TYR A 53 -11.93 22.48 -1.18
CA TYR A 53 -11.77 21.05 -0.97
C TYR A 53 -12.40 20.27 -2.12
N VAL A 54 -11.61 19.40 -2.75
CA VAL A 54 -12.04 18.59 -3.90
C VAL A 54 -12.54 17.20 -3.48
N GLY A 55 -12.28 16.80 -2.23
CA GLY A 55 -12.56 15.43 -1.75
C GLY A 55 -11.34 14.53 -1.93
N HIS A 56 -11.19 13.54 -1.05
CA HIS A 56 -10.19 12.48 -1.19
C HIS A 56 -10.66 11.41 -2.19
N ASP A 57 -9.76 10.86 -2.99
CA ASP A 57 -9.97 9.70 -3.88
C ASP A 57 -10.14 8.34 -3.15
N GLU A 58 -10.45 8.35 -1.85
CA GLU A 58 -10.58 7.13 -1.04
C GLU A 58 -11.68 7.33 0.04
N PRO A 59 -12.93 6.92 -0.24
CA PRO A 59 -14.03 7.03 0.71
C PRO A 59 -13.98 5.96 1.81
N SER A 60 -13.62 6.37 3.03
CA SER A 60 -13.60 5.48 4.20
C SER A 60 -14.88 5.40 5.02
N VAL A 61 -14.99 4.27 5.72
CA VAL A 61 -15.84 4.06 6.89
C VAL A 61 -14.97 3.88 8.13
N LEU A 62 -15.15 4.78 9.09
CA LEU A 62 -14.45 4.77 10.38
C LEU A 62 -15.28 4.08 11.46
N PHE A 63 -14.70 3.11 12.16
CA PHE A 63 -15.37 2.37 13.23
C PHE A 63 -14.89 2.86 14.60
N TYR A 64 -15.70 3.68 15.28
CA TYR A 64 -15.40 4.16 16.64
C TYR A 64 -16.20 3.46 17.73
N SER A 65 -15.50 3.08 18.80
CA SER A 65 -16.03 2.51 20.01
C SER A 65 -15.05 2.73 21.16
N THR A 66 -15.57 2.98 22.35
CA THR A 66 -14.80 3.03 23.60
C THR A 66 -14.67 1.67 24.28
N GLU A 67 -15.25 0.61 23.70
CA GLU A 67 -15.15 -0.74 24.22
C GLU A 67 -13.74 -1.29 23.97
N ALA A 68 -13.11 -1.80 25.03
CA ALA A 68 -11.81 -2.46 24.91
C ALA A 68 -11.90 -3.63 23.91
N GLY A 69 -10.94 -3.70 23.01
CA GLY A 69 -10.95 -4.63 21.88
C GLY A 69 -11.25 -3.97 20.53
N SER A 70 -11.89 -2.80 20.54
CA SER A 70 -12.29 -2.11 19.29
C SER A 70 -11.12 -1.51 18.50
N GLY A 71 -9.94 -1.39 19.11
CA GLY A 71 -8.70 -0.96 18.42
C GLY A 71 -7.79 -2.10 17.98
N ASN A 72 -8.12 -3.37 18.28
CA ASN A 72 -7.20 -4.50 18.10
C ASN A 72 -7.82 -5.86 17.75
N HIS A 73 -9.15 -5.96 17.75
CA HIS A 73 -9.87 -7.20 17.44
C HIS A 73 -11.12 -6.92 16.62
N MET A 74 -11.02 -7.17 15.31
CA MET A 74 -12.08 -6.88 14.35
C MET A 74 -12.50 -8.13 13.58
N GLN A 75 -13.78 -8.22 13.29
CA GLN A 75 -14.33 -9.20 12.36
C GLN A 75 -15.31 -8.53 11.40
N TYR A 76 -15.14 -8.82 10.11
CA TYR A 76 -16.00 -8.31 9.05
C TYR A 76 -16.56 -9.48 8.24
N ASN A 77 -17.77 -9.31 7.72
CA ASN A 77 -18.32 -10.19 6.71
C ASN A 77 -18.47 -9.39 5.42
N MET A 78 -17.89 -9.89 4.34
CA MET A 78 -17.94 -9.24 3.04
C MET A 78 -18.30 -10.26 1.95
N LYS A 79 -18.78 -9.76 0.83
CA LYS A 79 -19.03 -10.57 -0.35
C LYS A 79 -18.25 -9.97 -1.51
N LEU A 80 -17.38 -10.76 -2.13
CA LEU A 80 -16.51 -10.27 -3.20
C LEU A 80 -17.32 -9.90 -4.44
N PRO A 81 -17.05 -8.74 -5.07
CA PRO A 81 -17.65 -8.38 -6.34
C PRO A 81 -17.38 -9.43 -7.42
N VAL A 82 -18.31 -9.49 -8.36
CA VAL A 82 -18.21 -10.35 -9.55
C VAL A 82 -17.80 -9.49 -10.72
N GLN A 83 -16.69 -9.87 -11.38
CA GLN A 83 -16.28 -9.20 -12.61
C GLN A 83 -17.33 -9.43 -13.71
N PRO A 84 -17.72 -8.40 -14.46
CA PRO A 84 -18.62 -8.57 -15.59
C PRO A 84 -17.99 -9.48 -16.65
N ALA A 85 -18.83 -10.03 -17.53
CA ALA A 85 -18.39 -10.81 -18.68
C ALA A 85 -18.85 -10.17 -19.99
N GLY A 86 -18.03 -10.38 -21.04
CA GLY A 86 -18.25 -9.88 -22.40
C GLY A 86 -17.58 -8.53 -22.64
N SER A 87 -17.82 -7.97 -23.83
CA SER A 87 -17.33 -6.65 -24.22
C SER A 87 -17.76 -5.56 -23.26
N PHE A 88 -16.91 -4.54 -23.14
CA PHE A 88 -17.18 -3.31 -22.44
C PHE A 88 -18.58 -2.76 -22.78
N ASN A 89 -19.23 -2.21 -21.77
CA ASN A 89 -20.53 -1.58 -21.85
C ASN A 89 -20.65 -0.61 -20.68
N ASP A 90 -21.15 0.60 -20.92
CA ASP A 90 -21.33 1.65 -19.91
C ASP A 90 -22.16 1.23 -18.68
N ASN A 91 -22.84 0.08 -18.73
CA ASN A 91 -23.60 -0.50 -17.61
C ASN A 91 -22.86 -1.65 -16.89
N LYS A 92 -21.59 -1.90 -17.22
CA LYS A 92 -20.74 -2.97 -16.69
C LYS A 92 -19.33 -2.43 -16.48
N GLY A 93 -18.94 -2.19 -15.22
CA GLY A 93 -17.55 -1.86 -14.86
C GLY A 93 -16.85 -3.06 -14.22
N TYR A 94 -15.59 -3.27 -14.58
CA TYR A 94 -14.70 -4.17 -13.84
C TYR A 94 -14.31 -3.50 -12.53
N THR A 95 -14.12 -4.29 -11.48
CA THR A 95 -13.78 -3.73 -10.17
C THR A 95 -12.44 -3.01 -10.21
N GLY A 96 -11.43 -3.57 -10.89
CA GLY A 96 -10.14 -2.90 -11.08
C GLY A 96 -10.20 -1.56 -11.84
N GLU A 97 -11.28 -1.26 -12.57
CA GLU A 97 -11.45 0.05 -13.23
C GLU A 97 -11.90 1.15 -12.26
N THR A 98 -12.47 0.77 -11.12
CA THR A 98 -13.11 1.71 -10.18
C THR A 98 -12.51 1.66 -8.80
N THR A 99 -11.86 0.55 -8.46
CA THR A 99 -11.22 0.34 -7.17
C THR A 99 -10.10 -0.68 -7.29
N PRO A 100 -8.83 -0.24 -7.27
CA PRO A 100 -7.69 -1.14 -7.37
C PRO A 100 -7.48 -1.96 -6.09
N ALA A 101 -8.00 -1.51 -4.95
CA ALA A 101 -8.02 -2.29 -3.72
C ALA A 101 -9.19 -1.91 -2.80
N TYR A 102 -9.74 -2.90 -2.10
CA TYR A 102 -10.45 -2.66 -0.85
C TYR A 102 -9.56 -3.00 0.31
N TRP A 103 -9.66 -2.27 1.41
CA TRP A 103 -8.84 -2.61 2.57
C TRP A 103 -9.54 -2.42 3.91
N PHE A 104 -9.10 -3.21 4.88
CA PHE A 104 -9.41 -3.01 6.29
C PHE A 104 -8.14 -2.64 7.03
N GLY A 105 -8.18 -1.57 7.82
CA GLY A 105 -6.99 -1.03 8.46
C GLY A 105 -7.06 -0.88 9.96
N MET A 106 -5.88 -0.72 10.56
CA MET A 106 -5.67 -0.59 12.00
C MET A 106 -4.37 0.17 12.30
N ALA A 107 -4.36 0.99 13.36
CA ALA A 107 -3.12 1.62 13.84
C ALA A 107 -2.23 0.60 14.56
N MET A 108 -0.94 0.60 14.23
CA MET A 108 0.05 -0.37 14.72
C MET A 108 1.16 0.34 15.50
N CYS A 109 1.66 -0.29 16.56
CA CYS A 109 2.93 0.11 17.17
C CYS A 109 4.06 -0.04 16.14
N ALA A 110 4.86 1.02 15.94
CA ALA A 110 6.07 0.95 15.13
C ALA A 110 7.15 1.88 15.66
N SER A 111 8.20 1.33 16.28
CA SER A 111 9.25 2.12 16.93
C SER A 111 10.09 2.96 15.97
N GLU A 112 10.27 2.52 14.74
CA GLU A 112 11.00 3.25 13.70
C GLU A 112 10.02 3.84 12.67
N SER A 113 9.00 4.52 13.19
CA SER A 113 8.05 5.29 12.39
C SER A 113 7.73 6.62 13.09
N TYR A 114 7.12 7.52 12.32
CA TYR A 114 6.67 8.83 12.74
C TYR A 114 5.99 8.77 14.11
N PRO A 115 6.29 9.71 15.02
CA PRO A 115 7.10 10.91 14.80
C PRO A 115 8.59 10.74 15.06
N GLU A 116 9.13 9.52 15.10
CA GLU A 116 10.58 9.26 15.30
C GLU A 116 11.18 9.99 16.51
N GLN A 117 10.42 10.06 17.61
CA GLN A 117 10.87 10.70 18.85
C GLN A 117 11.72 9.78 19.74
N ASN A 118 12.07 8.61 19.21
CA ASN A 118 13.03 7.74 19.86
C ASN A 118 14.39 8.41 19.74
N ASN A 119 15.07 8.70 20.86
CA ASN A 119 16.37 9.37 20.81
C ASN A 119 17.39 8.43 20.13
N HIS A 120 17.51 8.55 18.80
CA HIS A 120 18.42 7.80 17.93
C HIS A 120 19.88 8.30 18.02
N ASN A 121 20.16 9.13 19.03
CA ASN A 121 21.50 9.49 19.48
C ASN A 121 22.10 8.29 20.25
N THR A 122 22.60 7.29 19.52
CA THR A 122 23.89 6.61 19.73
C THR A 122 23.88 5.26 19.01
N ASN A 123 24.61 5.14 17.91
CA ASN A 123 25.03 3.89 17.26
C ASN A 123 23.90 2.91 16.90
N HIS A 124 23.53 2.92 15.62
CA HIS A 124 22.56 2.04 14.95
C HIS A 124 22.87 0.55 15.07
N GLY A 125 22.49 -0.02 16.20
CA GLY A 125 22.53 -1.45 16.47
C GLY A 125 22.33 -1.73 17.94
N VAL A 126 21.29 -2.52 18.24
CA VAL A 126 20.92 -3.11 19.54
C VAL A 126 19.82 -2.34 20.31
N SER A 127 18.69 -3.04 20.51
CA SER A 127 17.75 -2.93 21.64
C SER A 127 18.09 -1.85 22.67
N GLY A 128 17.34 -0.75 22.65
CA GLY A 128 17.47 0.30 23.67
C GLY A 128 17.14 1.72 23.20
N SER A 129 16.38 1.89 22.12
CA SER A 129 15.94 3.19 21.61
C SER A 129 15.40 4.03 22.78
N ALA A 130 16.06 5.16 23.08
CA ALA A 130 15.70 6.02 24.20
C ALA A 130 14.49 6.88 23.78
N GLY A 131 13.34 6.24 23.63
CA GLY A 131 12.11 6.84 23.15
C GLY A 131 10.87 6.38 23.88
N PRO A 132 9.72 7.01 23.65
CA PRO A 132 8.45 6.55 24.20
C PRO A 132 8.13 5.17 23.62
N ALA A 133 8.19 4.14 24.47
CA ALA A 133 7.83 2.79 24.06
C ALA A 133 6.32 2.72 23.80
N CYS A 134 5.94 2.18 22.64
CA CYS A 134 4.56 1.80 22.40
C CYS A 134 4.18 0.64 23.32
N THR A 135 3.09 0.78 24.07
CA THR A 135 2.51 -0.35 24.81
C THR A 135 1.39 -0.96 23.97
N PRO A 136 1.54 -2.17 23.39
CA PRO A 136 0.50 -2.77 22.58
C PRO A 136 -0.88 -2.76 23.24
N ASP A 137 -1.93 -2.65 22.43
CA ASP A 137 -3.33 -2.75 22.86
C ASP A 137 -3.73 -1.76 23.97
N SER A 138 -3.11 -0.58 24.01
CA SER A 138 -3.25 0.33 25.15
C SER A 138 -3.52 1.78 24.77
N ASP A 139 -4.60 2.31 25.34
CA ASP A 139 -4.95 3.73 25.22
C ASP A 139 -4.01 4.64 26.02
N THR A 140 -3.04 4.08 26.77
CA THR A 140 -1.94 4.86 27.36
C THR A 140 -1.02 5.48 26.30
N ASN A 141 -1.09 5.00 25.06
CA ASN A 141 -0.36 5.57 23.93
C ASN A 141 -1.02 6.85 23.38
N ILE A 142 -2.26 7.17 23.78
CA ILE A 142 -2.97 8.37 23.31
C ILE A 142 -2.26 9.62 23.82
N ILE A 143 -1.91 10.49 22.90
CA ILE A 143 -1.30 11.79 23.19
C ILE A 143 -2.36 12.88 23.10
N ASP A 144 -2.41 13.77 24.10
CA ASP A 144 -3.23 14.98 24.04
C ASP A 144 -2.46 16.07 23.27
N PRO A 145 -2.89 16.44 22.06
CA PRO A 145 -2.18 17.42 21.23
C PRO A 145 -2.28 18.85 21.79
N THR A 146 -3.20 19.10 22.73
CA THR A 146 -3.35 20.41 23.38
C THR A 146 -2.31 20.66 24.47
N VAL A 147 -1.65 19.59 24.95
CA VAL A 147 -0.58 19.67 25.95
C VAL A 147 0.75 19.97 25.25
N SER A 148 1.31 21.15 25.51
CA SER A 148 2.59 21.56 24.90
C SER A 148 3.70 20.53 25.14
N GLY A 149 4.34 20.09 24.06
CA GLY A 149 5.43 19.12 24.09
C GLY A 149 5.02 17.66 24.25
N SER A 150 3.72 17.35 24.32
CA SER A 150 3.21 15.97 24.43
C SER A 150 3.64 15.09 23.25
N TYR A 151 3.72 15.67 22.05
CA TYR A 151 4.21 15.00 20.84
C TYR A 151 5.64 14.46 20.94
N LYS A 152 6.51 15.05 21.77
CA LYS A 152 7.87 14.51 22.03
C LYS A 152 7.83 13.16 22.75
N ASN A 153 6.70 12.85 23.36
CA ASN A 153 6.46 11.61 24.06
C ASN A 153 5.52 10.67 23.29
N ALA A 154 5.21 10.97 22.02
CA ALA A 154 4.40 10.11 21.18
C ALA A 154 5.20 8.85 20.79
N PRO A 155 4.68 7.64 21.03
CA PRO A 155 5.26 6.43 20.46
C PRO A 155 5.13 6.47 18.94
N GLY A 156 6.07 5.83 18.24
CA GLY A 156 6.00 5.68 16.79
C GLY A 156 4.83 4.79 16.38
N VAL A 157 4.20 5.13 15.24
CA VAL A 157 2.98 4.49 14.75
C VAL A 157 3.09 4.14 13.27
N ALA A 158 2.63 2.94 12.92
CA ALA A 158 2.43 2.49 11.55
C ALA A 158 0.93 2.32 11.26
N TYR A 159 0.55 2.22 9.99
CA TYR A 159 -0.79 1.85 9.59
C TYR A 159 -0.74 0.52 8.85
N MET A 160 -1.56 -0.45 9.26
CA MET A 160 -1.68 -1.70 8.51
C MET A 160 -2.95 -1.68 7.66
N GLU A 161 -2.85 -2.32 6.51
CA GLU A 161 -3.99 -2.57 5.64
C GLU A 161 -4.01 -4.04 5.25
N LEU A 162 -5.17 -4.66 5.38
CA LEU A 162 -5.47 -5.92 4.73
C LEU A 162 -6.16 -5.62 3.41
N GLN A 163 -5.36 -5.51 2.36
CA GLN A 163 -5.79 -5.14 1.01
C GLN A 163 -6.33 -6.37 0.26
N PHE A 164 -7.41 -6.19 -0.49
CA PHE A 164 -8.04 -7.16 -1.37
C PHE A 164 -7.98 -6.63 -2.80
N TYR A 165 -7.28 -7.37 -3.65
CA TYR A 165 -7.06 -6.95 -5.03
C TYR A 165 -8.00 -7.68 -5.99
N PRO A 166 -8.66 -6.94 -6.91
CA PRO A 166 -9.56 -7.52 -7.89
C PRO A 166 -8.80 -8.39 -8.89
N PRO A 167 -9.49 -9.35 -9.53
CA PRO A 167 -8.98 -9.94 -10.75
C PRO A 167 -8.86 -8.86 -11.82
N GLY A 168 -7.74 -8.84 -12.54
CA GLY A 168 -7.44 -7.71 -13.41
C GLY A 168 -6.52 -8.03 -14.55
N PHE A 169 -5.98 -6.95 -15.13
CA PHE A 169 -5.39 -6.95 -16.44
C PHE A 169 -3.97 -7.46 -16.38
N ALA A 170 -3.07 -6.77 -15.68
CA ALA A 170 -1.69 -7.24 -15.49
C ALA A 170 -1.47 -7.88 -14.11
N SER A 171 -0.25 -8.34 -13.86
CA SER A 171 0.17 -8.86 -12.56
C SER A 171 0.50 -7.72 -11.58
N GLN A 172 0.36 -7.96 -10.28
CA GLN A 172 0.68 -7.00 -9.22
C GLN A 172 2.08 -6.40 -9.41
N PHE A 173 2.24 -5.12 -9.07
CA PHE A 173 3.45 -4.30 -9.30
C PHE A 173 3.73 -3.99 -10.76
N ALA A 174 2.92 -4.53 -11.69
CA ALA A 174 2.73 -4.01 -13.04
C ALA A 174 1.30 -3.50 -13.24
N ASP A 175 0.32 -3.90 -12.44
CA ASP A 175 -1.09 -3.47 -12.27
C ASP A 175 -1.49 -3.77 -10.81
N ASP A 176 -2.78 -3.68 -10.47
CA ASP A 176 -3.31 -3.91 -9.12
C ASP A 176 -3.95 -5.30 -8.95
N SER A 177 -3.58 -6.28 -9.79
CA SER A 177 -4.20 -7.60 -9.81
C SER A 177 -3.22 -8.75 -9.59
N CYS A 178 -3.57 -9.72 -8.74
CA CYS A 178 -2.76 -10.94 -8.56
C CYS A 178 -3.02 -12.04 -9.59
N ASP A 179 -4.23 -12.10 -10.13
CA ASP A 179 -4.66 -13.16 -11.04
C ASP A 179 -5.70 -12.63 -12.03
N ALA A 180 -5.69 -13.23 -13.21
CA ALA A 180 -6.62 -12.93 -14.30
C ALA A 180 -8.09 -13.03 -13.90
N THR A 181 -8.43 -13.95 -12.98
CA THR A 181 -9.81 -14.37 -12.72
C THR A 181 -10.15 -14.50 -11.24
N LYS A 182 -9.16 -14.41 -10.37
CA LYS A 182 -9.32 -14.59 -8.93
C LYS A 182 -8.85 -13.37 -8.16
N TRP A 183 -9.57 -13.12 -7.07
CA TRP A 183 -9.16 -12.21 -6.03
C TRP A 183 -8.02 -12.80 -5.22
N CYS A 184 -7.22 -11.94 -4.62
CA CYS A 184 -6.22 -12.27 -3.61
C CYS A 184 -6.29 -11.23 -2.50
N ALA A 185 -5.54 -11.45 -1.42
CA ALA A 185 -5.37 -10.46 -0.37
C ALA A 185 -3.91 -10.38 0.05
N ALA A 186 -3.48 -9.19 0.48
CA ALA A 186 -2.17 -8.95 1.07
C ALA A 186 -2.28 -8.15 2.36
N LEU A 187 -1.37 -8.43 3.28
CA LEU A 187 -1.13 -7.61 4.46
C LEU A 187 -0.03 -6.61 4.12
N THR A 188 -0.35 -5.33 4.17
CA THR A 188 0.60 -4.22 4.10
C THR A 188 0.74 -3.54 5.45
N ILE A 189 1.93 -3.03 5.76
CA ILE A 189 2.18 -2.19 6.93
C ILE A 189 3.10 -1.05 6.53
N ASP A 190 2.53 0.14 6.55
CA ASP A 190 3.09 1.39 6.08
C ASP A 190 3.66 2.16 7.28
N SER A 191 4.90 2.60 7.16
CA SER A 191 5.63 3.34 8.18
C SER A 191 6.28 4.57 7.56
N LEU A 192 6.35 5.67 8.30
CA LEU A 192 6.90 6.93 7.83
C LEU A 192 8.17 7.30 8.61
N ALA A 193 9.31 7.34 7.94
CA ALA A 193 10.60 7.62 8.55
C ALA A 193 10.88 9.13 8.63
N GLU A 194 10.14 9.83 9.50
CA GLU A 194 10.21 11.28 9.69
C GLU A 194 10.13 11.69 11.16
N ASP A 195 11.03 12.62 11.56
CA ASP A 195 10.99 13.35 12.82
C ASP A 195 10.55 14.80 12.54
N PRO A 196 9.27 15.13 12.72
CA PRO A 196 8.74 16.46 12.46
C PRO A 196 9.17 17.48 13.52
N ILE A 197 9.66 17.03 14.69
CA ILE A 197 10.03 17.91 15.81
C ILE A 197 11.42 18.49 15.60
N ASN A 198 12.36 17.67 15.12
CA ASN A 198 13.72 18.10 14.77
C ASN A 198 13.87 18.42 13.27
N GLY A 199 12.85 18.13 12.45
CA GLY A 199 12.85 18.41 11.01
C GLY A 199 13.82 17.54 10.24
N THR A 200 13.95 16.27 10.64
CA THR A 200 14.83 15.29 10.01
C THR A 200 14.05 14.16 9.37
N MET A 201 14.61 13.57 8.33
CA MET A 201 14.08 12.40 7.64
C MET A 201 15.16 11.33 7.52
N LEU A 202 14.75 10.11 7.21
CA LEU A 202 15.67 9.01 6.89
C LEU A 202 16.71 9.43 5.84
N ASN A 203 17.95 8.97 6.01
CA ASN A 203 19.01 9.27 5.06
C ASN A 203 18.69 8.78 3.64
N SER A 204 19.07 9.57 2.63
CA SER A 204 18.80 9.28 1.22
C SER A 204 19.44 7.97 0.71
N SER A 205 20.53 7.50 1.35
CA SER A 205 21.16 6.23 0.98
C SER A 205 20.29 5.03 1.35
N CYS A 206 19.51 5.14 2.43
CA CYS A 206 18.55 4.12 2.85
C CYS A 206 17.23 4.23 2.10
N VAL A 207 16.72 5.45 1.90
CA VAL A 207 15.54 5.72 1.05
C VAL A 207 15.67 5.03 -0.32
N GLY A 208 16.83 5.17 -0.99
CA GLY A 208 17.08 4.52 -2.28
C GLY A 208 17.12 2.98 -2.26
N GLN A 209 17.21 2.35 -1.08
CA GLN A 209 17.20 0.89 -0.91
C GLN A 209 15.82 0.33 -0.52
N VAL A 210 14.86 1.19 -0.14
CA VAL A 210 13.55 0.76 0.39
C VAL A 210 12.40 1.30 -0.46
N GLY A 211 12.55 1.25 -1.78
CA GLY A 211 11.52 1.72 -2.72
C GLY A 211 11.58 3.21 -3.05
N GLY A 212 12.59 3.93 -2.56
CA GLY A 212 12.82 5.33 -2.92
C GLY A 212 12.01 6.34 -2.13
N SER A 213 11.20 5.93 -1.14
CA SER A 213 10.42 6.82 -0.31
C SER A 213 10.87 6.78 1.16
N ILE A 214 10.54 7.84 1.91
CA ILE A 214 10.65 7.84 3.39
C ILE A 214 9.48 7.10 4.04
N GLU A 215 8.39 6.95 3.30
CA GLU A 215 7.32 6.01 3.60
C GLU A 215 7.71 4.64 3.02
N TYR A 216 7.77 3.63 3.87
CA TYR A 216 8.20 2.30 3.48
C TYR A 216 7.17 1.26 3.92
N VAL A 217 7.07 0.18 3.14
CA VAL A 217 5.96 -0.76 3.24
C VAL A 217 6.48 -2.17 3.47
N ASN A 218 5.96 -2.85 4.49
CA ASN A 218 6.01 -4.32 4.54
C ASN A 218 4.88 -4.87 3.69
N PHE A 219 5.13 -5.88 2.88
CA PHE A 219 4.11 -6.47 1.99
C PHE A 219 4.15 -7.99 1.99
N ALA A 220 3.03 -8.64 2.26
CA ALA A 220 2.90 -10.10 2.13
C ALA A 220 1.51 -10.53 1.68
N TYR A 221 1.43 -11.32 0.61
CA TYR A 221 0.19 -12.02 0.28
C TYR A 221 -0.23 -12.96 1.41
N LEU A 222 -1.55 -13.07 1.62
CA LEU A 222 -2.09 -14.13 2.46
C LEU A 222 -1.81 -15.48 1.80
N THR A 223 -1.40 -16.43 2.62
CA THR A 223 -1.13 -17.81 2.18
C THR A 223 -1.97 -18.79 2.97
N MET A 224 -2.16 -19.98 2.42
CA MET A 224 -2.88 -21.06 3.09
C MET A 224 -2.14 -21.53 4.35
N SER A 225 -0.80 -21.43 4.38
CA SER A 225 0.02 -21.79 5.55
C SER A 225 0.21 -20.66 6.56
N GLY A 226 0.03 -19.40 6.17
CA GLY A 226 0.40 -18.23 6.97
C GLY A 226 1.89 -17.85 6.91
N THR A 227 2.68 -18.55 6.08
CA THR A 227 4.08 -18.21 5.79
C THR A 227 4.17 -17.33 4.54
N PRO A 228 4.93 -16.22 4.56
CA PRO A 228 5.15 -15.39 3.38
C PRO A 228 5.78 -16.16 2.21
N ILE A 229 5.39 -15.82 0.98
CA ILE A 229 5.95 -16.44 -0.24
C ILE A 229 7.37 -15.94 -0.56
N GLY A 230 7.78 -14.83 0.05
CA GLY A 230 9.11 -14.23 0.02
C GLY A 230 9.27 -13.25 1.19
N PRO A 231 10.45 -12.63 1.38
CA PRO A 231 10.67 -11.65 2.46
C PRO A 231 9.66 -10.50 2.36
N PRO A 232 8.88 -10.21 3.42
CA PRO A 232 7.89 -9.15 3.39
C PRO A 232 8.45 -7.78 3.78
N ASN A 233 9.65 -7.71 4.37
CA ASN A 233 10.24 -6.44 4.79
C ASN A 233 10.64 -5.54 3.59
N PRO A 234 10.60 -4.22 3.78
CA PRO A 234 10.84 -3.23 2.71
C PRO A 234 12.22 -3.29 2.04
N LYS A 235 13.25 -3.78 2.75
CA LYS A 235 14.63 -3.77 2.25
C LYS A 235 14.94 -5.00 1.38
N ASP A 236 14.45 -6.16 1.77
CA ASP A 236 14.75 -7.44 1.12
C ASP A 236 13.58 -7.94 0.23
N PHE A 237 12.55 -7.10 0.04
CA PHE A 237 11.41 -7.39 -0.82
C PHE A 237 11.84 -7.74 -2.26
N GLN A 238 11.22 -8.76 -2.82
CA GLN A 238 11.54 -9.26 -4.17
C GLN A 238 10.33 -9.13 -5.08
N PHE A 239 10.38 -8.25 -6.08
CA PHE A 239 9.27 -8.09 -7.03
C PHE A 239 8.85 -9.40 -7.73
N ILE A 240 9.81 -10.25 -8.11
CA ILE A 240 9.55 -11.55 -8.76
C ILE A 240 9.39 -12.72 -7.77
N GLY A 241 9.42 -12.44 -6.47
CA GLY A 241 9.30 -13.42 -5.38
C GLY A 241 8.16 -13.00 -4.46
N SER A 242 8.48 -12.21 -3.43
CA SER A 242 7.50 -11.59 -2.52
C SER A 242 6.32 -10.93 -3.24
N GLY A 243 6.59 -10.26 -4.35
CA GLY A 243 5.60 -9.52 -5.14
C GLY A 243 4.88 -10.34 -6.22
N ASP A 244 5.35 -11.54 -6.55
CA ASP A 244 4.72 -12.40 -7.55
C ASP A 244 3.88 -13.48 -6.83
N PRO A 245 2.55 -13.34 -6.78
CA PRO A 245 1.67 -14.28 -6.09
C PRO A 245 1.68 -15.67 -6.74
N LYS A 246 2.12 -15.80 -8.00
CA LYS A 246 2.22 -17.07 -8.72
C LYS A 246 3.55 -17.78 -8.48
N SER A 247 4.51 -17.14 -7.81
CA SER A 247 5.78 -17.76 -7.43
C SER A 247 5.63 -18.90 -6.41
N SER A 248 4.48 -18.98 -5.73
CA SER A 248 4.15 -20.00 -4.75
C SER A 248 2.74 -20.59 -4.97
N PRO A 249 2.58 -21.92 -4.90
CA PRO A 249 1.25 -22.55 -4.92
C PRO A 249 0.48 -22.35 -3.59
N ASP A 250 1.12 -21.77 -2.58
CA ASP A 250 0.53 -21.56 -1.24
C ASP A 250 -0.25 -20.24 -1.14
N THR A 251 -0.16 -19.36 -2.15
CA THR A 251 -0.91 -18.11 -2.19
C THR A 251 -2.42 -18.36 -2.13
N PHE A 252 -3.10 -17.63 -1.26
CA PHE A 252 -4.54 -17.75 -1.08
C PHE A 252 -5.29 -16.93 -2.12
N TYR A 253 -6.13 -17.62 -2.91
CA TYR A 253 -6.98 -17.01 -3.93
C TYR A 253 -8.46 -17.25 -3.64
N MET A 254 -9.29 -16.28 -4.01
CA MET A 254 -10.75 -16.27 -3.83
C MET A 254 -11.44 -16.00 -5.17
N ASN A 255 -12.70 -16.43 -5.32
CA ASN A 255 -13.49 -16.17 -6.52
C ASN A 255 -14.43 -14.99 -6.30
N GLY A 256 -14.85 -14.36 -7.39
CA GLY A 256 -15.97 -13.42 -7.33
C GLY A 256 -17.23 -14.13 -6.81
N ASN A 257 -18.07 -13.39 -6.08
CA ASN A 257 -19.28 -13.89 -5.39
C ASN A 257 -19.02 -14.70 -4.11
N ASP A 258 -17.77 -14.94 -3.71
CA ASP A 258 -17.46 -15.64 -2.45
C ASP A 258 -17.85 -14.79 -1.24
N ASN A 259 -18.31 -15.45 -0.17
CA ASN A 259 -18.67 -14.80 1.09
C ASN A 259 -17.52 -15.01 2.08
N LEU A 260 -16.92 -13.93 2.54
CA LEU A 260 -15.73 -13.99 3.37
C LEU A 260 -16.04 -13.57 4.81
N THR A 261 -15.39 -14.23 5.75
CA THR A 261 -15.21 -13.72 7.11
C THR A 261 -13.76 -13.28 7.25
N VAL A 262 -13.55 -12.00 7.45
CA VAL A 262 -12.26 -11.35 7.63
C VAL A 262 -12.05 -11.11 9.12
N SER A 263 -10.88 -11.42 9.65
CA SER A 263 -10.54 -11.20 11.06
C SER A 263 -9.15 -10.57 11.18
N LEU A 264 -9.08 -9.49 11.94
CA LEU A 264 -7.85 -8.84 12.39
C LEU A 264 -7.78 -9.06 13.90
N THR A 265 -6.75 -9.74 14.40
CA THR A 265 -6.70 -10.12 15.81
C THR A 265 -5.26 -10.10 16.31
N ASP A 266 -5.01 -9.34 17.38
CA ASP A 266 -3.71 -9.40 18.02
C ASP A 266 -3.43 -10.77 18.65
N THR A 267 -2.17 -11.18 18.61
CA THR A 267 -1.70 -12.43 19.21
C THR A 267 -0.37 -12.18 19.91
N ALA A 268 0.08 -13.12 20.74
CA ALA A 268 1.41 -13.03 21.35
C ALA A 268 2.58 -12.95 20.34
N ASN A 269 2.34 -13.30 19.07
CA ASN A 269 3.34 -13.26 17.99
C ASN A 269 3.06 -12.13 16.99
N GLY A 270 2.27 -11.11 17.36
CA GLY A 270 1.88 -9.99 16.50
C GLY A 270 0.48 -10.13 15.93
N LEU A 271 0.06 -9.12 15.17
CA LEU A 271 -1.24 -9.06 14.52
C LEU A 271 -1.38 -10.20 13.51
N LYS A 272 -2.43 -11.00 13.68
CA LYS A 272 -2.83 -12.02 12.74
C LYS A 272 -4.02 -11.54 11.92
N THR A 273 -3.86 -11.60 10.60
CA THR A 273 -4.96 -11.49 9.64
C THR A 273 -5.41 -12.88 9.23
N THR A 274 -6.72 -13.08 9.11
CA THR A 274 -7.30 -14.34 8.65
C THR A 274 -8.51 -14.05 7.78
N VAL A 275 -8.54 -14.66 6.60
CA VAL A 275 -9.67 -14.59 5.68
C VAL A 275 -10.17 -16.00 5.46
N VAL A 276 -11.38 -16.27 5.96
CA VAL A 276 -12.09 -17.51 5.71
C VAL A 276 -13.04 -17.28 4.55
N ASP A 277 -12.82 -18.00 3.45
CA ASP A 277 -13.80 -18.09 2.38
C ASP A 277 -14.88 -19.10 2.80
N ASN A 278 -16.04 -18.59 3.21
CA ASN A 278 -17.16 -19.42 3.66
C ASN A 278 -17.83 -20.19 2.51
N THR A 279 -17.58 -19.80 1.26
CA THR A 279 -18.11 -20.49 0.07
C THR A 279 -17.25 -21.71 -0.25
N THR A 280 -15.92 -21.57 -0.32
CA THR A 280 -15.02 -22.68 -0.67
C THR A 280 -14.42 -23.42 0.54
N HIS A 281 -14.63 -22.89 1.74
CA HIS A 281 -14.05 -23.37 3.00
C HIS A 281 -12.51 -23.35 3.03
N GLN A 282 -11.90 -22.52 2.20
CA GLN A 282 -10.48 -22.23 2.26
C GLN A 282 -10.20 -21.10 3.26
N THR A 283 -8.95 -21.02 3.73
CA THR A 283 -8.54 -20.00 4.68
C THR A 283 -7.14 -19.53 4.33
N GLY A 284 -6.99 -18.25 4.06
CA GLY A 284 -5.71 -17.57 4.01
C GLY A 284 -5.43 -16.87 5.32
N SER A 285 -4.15 -16.77 5.69
CA SER A 285 -3.74 -15.98 6.86
C SER A 285 -2.36 -15.37 6.66
N MET A 286 -2.05 -14.38 7.51
CA MET A 286 -0.70 -13.84 7.66
C MET A 286 -0.54 -13.33 9.09
N THR A 287 0.67 -13.42 9.65
CA THR A 287 0.99 -12.82 10.96
C THR A 287 2.17 -11.87 10.80
N ALA A 288 1.99 -10.60 11.18
CA ALA A 288 2.99 -9.54 11.11
C ALA A 288 4.04 -9.70 12.21
N SER A 289 4.92 -10.69 12.03
CA SER A 289 5.86 -11.14 13.05
C SER A 289 7.30 -11.11 12.58
N ALA A 290 8.21 -10.93 13.52
CA ALA A 290 9.65 -11.08 13.29
C ALA A 290 9.99 -12.48 12.73
N SER A 291 9.27 -13.53 13.17
CA SER A 291 9.45 -14.89 12.64
C SER A 291 9.03 -15.06 11.18
N ASN A 292 8.14 -14.21 10.68
CA ASN A 292 7.77 -14.13 9.27
C ASN A 292 8.61 -13.08 8.52
N HIS A 293 9.66 -12.53 9.13
CA HIS A 293 10.53 -11.51 8.55
C HIS A 293 9.84 -10.20 8.17
N PHE A 294 8.76 -9.85 8.86
CA PHE A 294 8.28 -8.47 8.90
C PHE A 294 9.28 -7.64 9.70
N GLY A 295 9.44 -6.36 9.36
CA GLY A 295 10.49 -5.56 9.96
C GLY A 295 10.36 -4.06 9.80
N GLN A 296 11.28 -3.36 10.42
CA GLN A 296 11.39 -1.91 10.43
C GLN A 296 12.74 -1.47 9.89
N ILE A 297 12.74 -0.33 9.22
CA ILE A 297 13.97 0.33 8.81
C ILE A 297 14.44 1.19 9.97
N LEU A 298 15.66 0.96 10.46
CA LEU A 298 16.22 1.75 11.55
C LEU A 298 16.38 3.20 11.10
N TYR A 299 15.79 4.13 11.84
CA TYR A 299 15.80 5.54 11.49
C TYR A 299 17.16 6.17 11.78
N ASP A 300 17.93 6.39 10.73
CA ASP A 300 19.21 7.10 10.78
C ASP A 300 19.20 8.32 9.84
N PRO A 301 18.90 9.53 10.33
CA PRO A 301 18.87 10.72 9.49
C PRO A 301 20.27 11.21 9.10
N SER A 302 21.29 10.81 9.86
CA SER A 302 22.70 11.21 9.64
C SER A 302 23.54 10.14 8.95
N GLY A 303 22.93 8.97 8.72
CA GLY A 303 23.57 7.76 8.25
C GLY A 303 23.94 7.73 6.79
N THR A 304 24.65 6.68 6.43
CA THR A 304 24.95 6.31 5.04
C THR A 304 24.61 4.86 4.73
N SER A 305 24.08 4.11 5.71
CA SER A 305 23.67 2.72 5.58
C SER A 305 22.16 2.58 5.72
N CYS A 306 21.66 1.43 5.28
CA CYS A 306 20.27 1.03 5.46
C CYS A 306 20.25 -0.28 6.23
N THR A 307 19.70 -0.22 7.45
CA THR A 307 19.60 -1.39 8.32
C THR A 307 18.13 -1.68 8.54
N GLU A 308 17.75 -2.92 8.27
CA GLU A 308 16.43 -3.43 8.59
C GLU A 308 16.56 -4.29 9.86
N GLN A 309 15.50 -4.30 10.66
CA GLN A 309 15.37 -5.15 11.83
C GLN A 309 13.99 -5.83 11.86
N ASP A 310 14.01 -7.16 11.89
CA ASP A 310 12.82 -7.97 12.12
C ASP A 310 12.02 -7.45 13.34
N TYR A 311 10.73 -7.24 13.15
CA TYR A 311 9.83 -6.62 14.10
C TYR A 311 8.49 -7.36 14.17
N THR A 312 7.92 -7.43 15.37
CA THR A 312 6.60 -8.01 15.60
C THR A 312 5.60 -6.90 15.82
N PHE A 313 4.75 -6.65 14.83
CA PHE A 313 3.78 -5.57 14.84
C PHE A 313 2.55 -5.96 15.66
N HIS A 314 2.18 -5.10 16.60
CA HIS A 314 0.95 -5.24 17.39
C HIS A 314 0.09 -3.98 17.22
N PRO A 315 -1.24 -4.08 17.34
CA PRO A 315 -2.12 -2.92 17.38
C PRO A 315 -1.72 -1.95 18.49
N MET A 316 -1.82 -0.65 18.20
CA MET A 316 -1.39 0.37 19.14
C MET A 316 -2.40 0.59 20.28
N TYR A 317 -3.69 0.56 19.99
CA TYR A 317 -4.73 1.04 20.92
C TYR A 317 -5.67 -0.08 21.37
N SER A 318 -6.24 0.07 22.58
CA SER A 318 -7.27 -0.85 23.07
C SER A 318 -8.62 -0.52 22.45
N THR A 319 -8.85 0.76 22.18
CA THR A 319 -10.09 1.30 21.62
C THR A 319 -9.85 1.96 20.26
N SER A 320 -10.93 2.22 19.52
CA SER A 320 -10.89 3.04 18.31
C SER A 320 -11.74 4.29 18.50
N GLN A 321 -11.09 5.46 18.52
CA GLN A 321 -11.72 6.76 18.77
C GLN A 321 -11.06 7.84 17.90
N PRO A 322 -11.63 9.05 17.79
CA PRO A 322 -10.97 10.15 17.08
C PRO A 322 -9.56 10.47 17.59
N SER A 323 -9.24 10.19 18.85
CA SER A 323 -7.91 10.41 19.46
C SER A 323 -6.91 9.28 19.22
N THR A 324 -7.31 8.17 18.59
CA THR A 324 -6.43 7.01 18.33
C THR A 324 -5.96 6.96 16.87
N ARG A 325 -6.13 8.04 16.11
CA ARG A 325 -5.84 8.06 14.67
C ARG A 325 -4.33 8.13 14.41
N VAL A 326 -3.87 7.47 13.35
CA VAL A 326 -2.56 7.68 12.74
C VAL A 326 -2.59 9.04 12.06
N LEU A 327 -1.73 9.98 12.45
CA LEU A 327 -1.86 11.38 11.99
C LEU A 327 -1.04 11.71 10.74
N TRP A 328 -0.10 10.85 10.38
CA TRP A 328 0.79 11.07 9.24
C TRP A 328 0.30 10.41 7.95
N ALA A 329 -0.52 9.35 8.06
CA ALA A 329 -1.08 8.68 6.90
C ALA A 329 -1.99 9.66 6.14
N ALA A 330 -2.07 9.48 4.80
CA ALA A 330 -2.91 10.29 3.91
C ALA A 330 -4.33 10.47 4.50
N HIS A 331 -4.82 9.42 5.14
CA HIS A 331 -5.94 9.53 6.05
C HIS A 331 -5.63 9.30 7.52
N SER A 332 -6.33 10.07 8.35
CA SER A 332 -6.25 9.91 9.80
C SER A 332 -7.18 8.82 10.33
N TYR A 333 -6.74 7.56 10.29
CA TYR A 333 -7.51 6.38 10.70
C TYR A 333 -6.98 5.66 11.93
N ASN A 334 -7.85 4.90 12.59
CA ASN A 334 -7.42 3.76 13.40
C ASN A 334 -8.05 2.52 12.78
N THR A 335 -9.24 2.15 13.22
CA THR A 335 -9.98 1.04 12.63
C THR A 335 -10.89 1.57 11.52
N ALA A 336 -10.59 1.18 10.28
CA ALA A 336 -11.31 1.65 9.11
C ALA A 336 -11.49 0.56 8.05
N PHE A 337 -12.43 0.82 7.16
CA PHE A 337 -12.57 0.17 5.87
C PHE A 337 -12.54 1.26 4.81
N ASP A 338 -11.87 1.00 3.69
CA ASP A 338 -11.88 1.90 2.53
C ASP A 338 -11.92 1.09 1.23
N ALA A 339 -12.35 1.78 0.18
CA ALA A 339 -12.20 1.37 -1.19
C ALA A 339 -11.34 2.42 -1.89
N GLU A 340 -10.07 2.07 -2.15
CA GLU A 340 -9.20 2.87 -3.01
C GLU A 340 -9.98 3.18 -4.29
N THR A 341 -10.15 4.44 -4.68
CA THR A 341 -10.94 4.77 -5.88
C THR A 341 -10.00 4.99 -7.05
N GLY A 342 -10.10 4.12 -8.05
CA GLY A 342 -9.37 4.25 -9.29
C GLY A 342 -10.10 5.14 -10.30
N HIS A 343 -9.33 5.78 -11.18
CA HIS A 343 -9.83 6.42 -12.39
C HIS A 343 -9.27 5.66 -13.59
N PHE A 344 -10.13 4.98 -14.34
CA PHE A 344 -9.72 4.20 -15.51
C PHE A 344 -10.19 4.86 -16.79
N ASP A 345 -9.31 4.93 -17.78
CA ASP A 345 -9.65 5.36 -19.14
C ASP A 345 -9.08 4.42 -20.22
N PHE A 346 -9.78 4.35 -21.34
CA PHE A 346 -9.42 3.53 -22.49
C PHE A 346 -8.46 4.28 -23.40
N CYS A 347 -7.29 3.70 -23.63
CA CYS A 347 -6.40 4.16 -24.67
C CYS A 347 -6.48 3.30 -25.94
N THR A 348 -6.73 3.91 -27.11
CA THR A 348 -6.78 3.14 -28.38
C THR A 348 -5.41 2.62 -28.84
N GLN A 349 -4.31 3.19 -28.32
CA GLN A 349 -2.95 2.77 -28.66
C GLN A 349 -1.94 3.14 -27.57
N VAL A 350 -1.38 2.13 -26.90
CA VAL A 350 -0.32 2.31 -25.88
C VAL A 350 1.05 2.07 -26.50
N ASP A 351 2.03 2.94 -26.23
CA ASP A 351 3.43 2.67 -26.53
C ASP A 351 3.99 1.70 -25.49
N ALA A 352 4.38 0.50 -25.93
CA ALA A 352 4.84 -0.57 -25.05
C ALA A 352 6.17 -0.29 -24.32
N ASN A 353 6.93 0.74 -24.72
CA ASN A 353 8.20 1.09 -24.07
C ASN A 353 8.04 2.15 -23.00
N THR A 354 7.04 3.02 -23.15
CA THR A 354 6.82 4.16 -22.26
C THR A 354 5.55 4.03 -21.44
N SER A 355 4.68 3.04 -21.74
CA SER A 355 3.36 2.88 -21.12
C SER A 355 2.51 4.15 -21.20
N THR A 356 2.65 4.89 -22.31
CA THR A 356 1.92 6.14 -22.57
C THR A 356 0.80 5.92 -23.57
N CYS A 357 -0.32 6.61 -23.40
CA CYS A 357 -1.31 6.69 -24.46
C CYS A 357 -0.78 7.51 -25.64
N THR A 358 -0.82 6.94 -26.85
CA THR A 358 -0.39 7.58 -28.10
C THR A 358 -1.53 7.68 -29.13
N GLY A 359 -2.70 7.17 -28.78
CA GLY A 359 -3.89 7.09 -29.61
C GLY A 359 -4.92 8.16 -29.29
N LYS A 360 -6.11 7.69 -28.89
CA LYS A 360 -7.20 8.48 -28.33
C LYS A 360 -7.60 7.89 -26.99
N GLU A 361 -8.03 8.75 -26.09
CA GLU A 361 -8.66 8.42 -24.82
C GLU A 361 -10.17 8.22 -24.99
N GLY A 362 -10.82 7.58 -24.02
CA GLY A 362 -12.25 7.36 -24.00
C GLY A 362 -12.74 6.06 -24.66
N PRO A 363 -13.94 5.60 -24.25
CA PRO A 363 -14.56 4.37 -24.77
C PRO A 363 -15.01 4.52 -26.24
N PRO A 364 -15.31 3.40 -26.94
CA PRO A 364 -15.83 3.45 -28.30
C PRO A 364 -17.09 4.31 -28.43
N GLY A 365 -17.00 5.42 -29.15
CA GLY A 365 -18.10 6.36 -29.37
C GLY A 365 -17.95 7.69 -28.64
N ASP A 366 -16.99 7.78 -27.71
CA ASP A 366 -16.64 9.00 -26.97
C ASP A 366 -15.12 9.20 -26.92
N GLN A 367 -14.47 9.07 -28.09
CA GLN A 367 -13.01 9.12 -28.18
C GLN A 367 -12.49 10.53 -28.40
N GLU A 368 -11.65 11.01 -27.49
CA GLU A 368 -11.02 12.33 -27.56
C GLU A 368 -9.52 12.25 -27.86
N PRO A 369 -8.92 13.32 -28.42
CA PRO A 369 -7.47 13.38 -28.51
C PRO A 369 -6.87 13.27 -27.12
N VAL A 370 -5.81 12.47 -26.98
CA VAL A 370 -5.00 12.36 -25.75
C VAL A 370 -4.82 13.74 -25.14
N SER A 371 -5.22 13.92 -23.87
CA SER A 371 -5.09 15.20 -23.20
C SER A 371 -3.62 15.55 -23.03
N ASN A 372 -3.10 16.26 -24.03
CA ASN A 372 -1.84 16.97 -23.90
C ASN A 372 -2.04 18.22 -23.05
N ASP A 373 -2.73 18.16 -21.89
CA ASP A 373 -2.94 19.34 -21.05
C ASP A 373 -1.62 19.77 -20.38
N VAL A 374 -0.74 20.31 -21.20
CA VAL A 374 0.53 20.94 -20.84
C VAL A 374 0.28 22.29 -20.17
N SER A 375 -0.98 22.71 -19.94
CA SER A 375 -1.26 24.03 -19.36
C SER A 375 -0.69 24.18 -17.96
N ASN A 376 -0.28 23.07 -17.30
CA ASN A 376 0.49 23.09 -16.06
C ASN A 376 1.61 22.04 -15.94
N GLY A 377 2.02 21.38 -17.03
CA GLY A 377 3.10 20.38 -16.98
C GLY A 377 2.71 19.04 -16.32
N THR A 378 1.44 18.67 -16.42
CA THR A 378 0.84 17.44 -15.90
C THR A 378 0.61 16.44 -17.04
N TYR A 379 0.87 15.15 -16.80
CA TYR A 379 0.71 14.04 -17.74
C TYR A 379 -0.14 12.93 -17.10
N ASP A 380 -1.46 13.04 -17.07
CA ASP A 380 -2.35 12.00 -16.54
C ASP A 380 -2.26 10.66 -17.28
N ASP A 381 -1.74 10.65 -18.51
CA ASP A 381 -1.73 9.47 -19.39
C ASP A 381 -0.46 8.58 -19.27
N GLN A 382 0.13 8.51 -18.07
CA GLN A 382 1.36 7.76 -17.80
C GLN A 382 1.05 6.52 -16.93
N GLY A 383 1.40 5.33 -17.42
CA GLY A 383 1.15 4.06 -16.73
C GLY A 383 0.08 3.16 -17.37
N CYS A 384 -0.26 3.38 -18.64
CA CYS A 384 -1.22 2.58 -19.39
C CYS A 384 -0.77 1.11 -19.56
N PHE A 385 -1.75 0.20 -19.55
CA PHE A 385 -1.55 -1.21 -19.90
C PHE A 385 -1.93 -1.48 -21.34
N SER A 386 -1.06 -2.17 -22.05
CA SER A 386 -1.38 -2.68 -23.37
C SER A 386 -2.27 -3.92 -23.28
N MET A 387 -3.05 -4.19 -24.33
CA MET A 387 -3.78 -5.46 -24.48
C MET A 387 -2.89 -6.70 -24.40
N ALA A 388 -1.58 -6.58 -24.65
CA ALA A 388 -0.65 -7.70 -24.53
C ALA A 388 -0.39 -8.10 -23.08
N GLU A 389 -0.65 -7.19 -22.13
CA GLU A 389 -0.54 -7.43 -20.70
C GLU A 389 -1.85 -7.96 -20.10
N ASN A 390 -2.93 -8.02 -20.89
CA ASN A 390 -4.20 -8.58 -20.46
C ASN A 390 -4.08 -10.07 -20.11
N THR A 391 -4.18 -10.37 -18.83
CA THR A 391 -4.24 -11.72 -18.30
C THR A 391 -5.68 -12.22 -18.17
N ASN A 392 -6.68 -11.34 -18.10
CA ASN A 392 -8.10 -11.67 -17.98
C ASN A 392 -8.76 -11.90 -19.35
N PRO A 393 -9.01 -13.16 -19.77
CA PRO A 393 -9.57 -13.46 -21.09
C PRO A 393 -11.02 -13.00 -21.25
N ASN A 394 -11.71 -12.66 -20.16
CA ASN A 394 -13.07 -12.14 -20.21
C ASN A 394 -13.11 -10.63 -20.37
N TYR A 395 -12.01 -9.93 -20.05
CA TYR A 395 -11.90 -8.50 -20.31
C TYR A 395 -11.72 -8.28 -21.81
N ILE A 396 -12.75 -7.71 -22.41
CA ILE A 396 -12.79 -7.34 -23.81
C ILE A 396 -13.11 -5.83 -23.83
N PRO A 397 -12.12 -4.97 -24.12
CA PRO A 397 -12.35 -3.52 -24.23
C PRO A 397 -13.32 -3.16 -25.36
#